data_AF-A0A5B9QPE8-F1
#
_entry.id   AF-A0A5B9QPE8-F1
#
_cell.length_a   1.000
_cell.length_b   1.000
_cell.length_c   1.000
_cell.angle_alpha   90.00
_cell.angle_beta   90.00
_cell.angle_gamma   90.00
#
_symmetry.space_group_name_H-M   'P 1'
#
loop_
_entity.id
_entity.type
_entity.pdbx_description
1 polymer ?
#
loop_
_entity_poly.entity_id
_entity_poly.type
_entity_poly.pdbx_seq_one_letter_code
_entity_poly.pdbx_strand_id
1 'polypeptide(L)'
;MTNCWRYPAVPCRLEVNQPWWDQFRFADAVDIAIVAVLLYALFIWLHDRASRSLGIATGMLVVVFFLARSLDLYLTMLAFQYGLIGLSLVFLIVFQQDIRHGFERFTSATWLNTSRTARASDQAVSVILEALKEMAESRIGALLVFPGREPLERHVRGGVMVGAELSTPLLLSIFHPKSPGHDGAVLIKDSRIHTLGLHLPLTAHVDQLGGGGTRHAAALGLADCCDALVLVVSEERGTISVAQNGRLETLQEQQLAEALQAYFGSHETKQRAPEKHPIQKLVTPLAALAAATALWFSFAYHTDTIERTFVVPIEYRNVPEQWEIEEPKPKYAEVTLSGSDPAFKLLDPTNVAVSLEIGDVNGGRVFRWNTESNLSNMVTELEIQRVVPETVTVALREKQP
;
A
#
# COMPACT_ATOMS: atom_id res chain seq x y z
N MET A 1 29.93 70.69 -28.46
CA MET A 1 30.83 70.12 -27.42
C MET A 1 29.94 69.56 -26.33
N THR A 2 29.56 68.28 -26.41
CA THR A 2 30.23 67.09 -25.79
C THR A 2 30.07 67.12 -24.27
N ASN A 3 29.56 66.13 -23.53
CA ASN A 3 29.13 64.72 -23.72
C ASN A 3 28.17 64.41 -22.54
N CYS A 4 27.00 63.80 -22.72
CA CYS A 4 26.76 62.34 -22.74
C CYS A 4 27.55 61.55 -21.68
N TRP A 5 26.92 61.23 -20.53
CA TRP A 5 26.96 59.88 -19.96
C TRP A 5 25.58 59.53 -19.41
N ARG A 6 25.04 58.50 -20.03
CA ARG A 6 23.70 57.95 -19.93
C ARG A 6 23.86 56.72 -19.04
N TYR A 7 23.25 56.69 -17.86
CA TYR A 7 23.12 55.44 -17.12
C TYR A 7 22.24 54.49 -17.95
N PRO A 8 22.68 53.25 -18.25
CA PRO A 8 21.78 52.26 -18.81
C PRO A 8 20.79 51.85 -17.74
N ALA A 9 19.50 52.05 -18.01
CA ALA A 9 18.43 51.38 -17.30
C ALA A 9 18.65 49.86 -17.47
N VAL A 10 18.92 49.17 -16.36
CA VAL A 10 18.91 47.71 -16.32
C VAL A 10 17.48 47.28 -16.63
N PRO A 11 17.24 46.46 -17.67
CA PRO A 11 15.91 45.92 -17.89
C PRO A 11 15.58 44.98 -16.73
N CYS A 12 14.55 45.32 -15.95
CA CYS A 12 13.80 44.37 -15.14
C CYS A 12 13.35 43.24 -16.08
N ARG A 13 14.12 42.14 -16.09
CA ARG A 13 13.72 40.92 -16.75
C ARG A 13 12.59 40.35 -15.90
N LEU A 14 11.37 40.53 -16.39
CA LEU A 14 10.17 39.83 -15.95
C LEU A 14 10.55 38.37 -15.68
N GLU A 15 10.36 37.94 -14.44
CA GLU A 15 10.37 36.54 -14.05
C GLU A 15 9.47 35.79 -15.03
N VAL A 16 10.11 35.04 -15.92
CA VAL A 16 9.43 34.00 -16.68
C VAL A 16 9.01 33.00 -15.62
N ASN A 17 7.72 33.00 -15.32
CA ASN A 17 7.02 32.03 -14.49
C ASN A 17 7.46 30.63 -14.94
N GLN A 18 8.49 30.07 -14.29
CA GLN A 18 8.98 28.74 -14.58
C GLN A 18 7.90 27.79 -14.09
N PRO A 19 7.25 27.06 -15.00
CA PRO A 19 6.05 26.37 -14.65
C PRO A 19 6.45 25.13 -13.81
N TRP A 20 5.79 24.94 -12.67
CA TRP A 20 6.01 23.96 -11.59
C TRP A 20 6.27 22.48 -11.97
N TRP A 21 6.23 22.14 -13.25
CA TRP A 21 6.43 20.80 -13.81
C TRP A 21 7.92 20.45 -13.98
N ASP A 22 8.83 21.44 -14.05
CA ASP A 22 10.27 21.19 -14.29
C ASP A 22 11.03 20.64 -13.07
N GLN A 23 10.38 20.60 -11.90
CA GLN A 23 10.90 19.93 -10.69
C GLN A 23 10.36 18.51 -10.50
N PHE A 24 9.47 18.04 -11.39
CA PHE A 24 8.83 16.73 -11.26
C PHE A 24 9.80 15.64 -11.74
N ARG A 25 10.48 14.97 -10.80
CA ARG A 25 11.36 13.86 -11.14
C ARG A 25 10.48 12.66 -11.48
N PHE A 26 10.89 11.87 -12.48
CA PHE A 26 10.20 10.61 -12.79
C PHE A 26 10.08 9.69 -11.55
N ALA A 27 11.02 9.79 -10.61
CA ALA A 27 10.96 9.12 -9.31
C ALA A 27 9.72 9.52 -8.49
N ASP A 28 9.30 10.79 -8.53
CA ASP A 28 8.13 11.29 -7.81
C ASP A 28 6.84 10.74 -8.44
N ALA A 29 6.80 10.62 -9.77
CA ALA A 29 5.69 9.99 -10.48
C ALA A 29 5.54 8.51 -10.11
N VAL A 30 6.66 7.79 -9.99
CA VAL A 30 6.70 6.37 -9.62
C VAL A 30 6.31 6.18 -8.16
N ASP A 31 6.78 7.04 -7.25
CA ASP A 31 6.44 6.96 -5.83
C ASP A 31 4.95 7.23 -5.59
N ILE A 32 4.40 8.24 -6.25
CA ILE A 32 2.96 8.54 -6.25
C ILE A 32 2.17 7.34 -6.80
N ALA A 33 2.62 6.70 -7.87
CA ALA A 33 1.96 5.53 -8.43
C ALA A 33 1.98 4.32 -7.47
N ILE A 34 3.10 4.09 -6.78
CA ILE A 34 3.26 3.00 -5.82
C ILE A 34 2.36 3.22 -4.60
N VAL A 35 2.38 4.43 -4.02
CA VAL A 35 1.55 4.78 -2.86
C VAL A 35 0.06 4.74 -3.23
N ALA A 36 -0.30 5.21 -4.42
CA ALA A 36 -1.68 5.14 -4.92
C ALA A 36 -2.18 3.70 -5.02
N VAL A 37 -1.36 2.77 -5.52
CA VAL A 37 -1.70 1.34 -5.62
C VAL A 37 -1.84 0.71 -4.22
N LEU A 38 -0.94 1.04 -3.29
CA LEU A 38 -0.98 0.56 -1.91
C LEU A 38 -2.25 1.03 -1.17
N LEU A 39 -2.59 2.31 -1.29
CA LEU A 39 -3.80 2.87 -0.68
C LEU A 39 -5.08 2.34 -1.34
N TYR A 40 -5.08 2.15 -2.67
CA TYR A 40 -6.19 1.52 -3.37
C TYR A 40 -6.42 0.08 -2.92
N ALA A 41 -5.35 -0.70 -2.78
CA ALA A 41 -5.41 -2.06 -2.26
C ALA A 41 -5.92 -2.08 -0.81
N LEU A 42 -5.44 -1.18 0.05
CA LEU A 42 -5.91 -1.03 1.43
C LEU A 42 -7.40 -0.67 1.49
N PHE A 43 -7.87 0.21 0.62
CA PHE A 43 -9.26 0.68 0.60
C PHE A 43 -10.23 -0.42 0.14
N ILE A 44 -9.86 -1.19 -0.88
CA ILE A 44 -10.64 -2.37 -1.31
C ILE A 44 -10.66 -3.44 -0.23
N TRP A 45 -9.51 -3.68 0.42
CA TRP A 45 -9.40 -4.65 1.50
C TRP A 45 -10.25 -4.26 2.72
N LEU A 46 -10.33 -2.97 3.07
CA LEU A 46 -11.22 -2.45 4.10
C LEU A 46 -12.70 -2.52 3.68
N HIS A 47 -13.00 -2.22 2.43
CA HIS A 47 -14.37 -2.18 1.92
C HIS A 47 -15.03 -3.57 1.88
N ASP A 48 -14.30 -4.61 1.49
CA ASP A 48 -14.87 -5.95 1.32
C ASP A 48 -14.96 -6.77 2.61
N ARG A 49 -14.45 -6.27 3.74
CA ARG A 49 -14.41 -7.03 5.01
C ARG A 49 -14.83 -6.28 6.27
N ALA A 50 -15.52 -5.13 6.15
CA ALA A 50 -15.91 -4.34 7.31
C ALA A 50 -17.36 -4.61 7.74
N SER A 51 -17.50 -5.34 8.85
CA SER A 51 -18.55 -5.05 9.83
C SER A 51 -18.70 -3.52 9.94
N ARG A 52 -19.92 -3.00 9.81
CA ARG A 52 -20.24 -1.56 9.84
C ARG A 52 -19.57 -0.80 11.01
N SER A 53 -19.23 -1.48 12.11
CA SER A 53 -18.52 -0.91 13.26
C SER A 53 -17.06 -0.50 12.98
N LEU A 54 -16.32 -1.25 12.16
CA LEU A 54 -14.89 -1.00 11.90
C LEU A 54 -14.67 0.22 10.99
N GLY A 55 -15.56 0.40 10.01
CA GLY A 55 -15.55 1.58 9.14
C GLY A 55 -15.84 2.88 9.90
N ILE A 56 -16.79 2.85 10.84
CA ILE A 56 -17.12 4.01 11.70
C ILE A 56 -15.93 4.35 12.60
N ALA A 57 -15.30 3.36 13.23
CA ALA A 57 -14.13 3.57 14.09
C ALA A 57 -12.94 4.18 13.33
N THR A 58 -12.68 3.68 12.12
CA THR A 58 -11.61 4.20 11.27
C THR A 58 -11.90 5.63 10.80
N GLY A 59 -13.14 5.92 10.39
CA GLY A 59 -13.55 7.27 10.01
C GLY A 59 -13.43 8.27 11.16
N MET A 60 -13.84 7.87 12.38
CA MET A 60 -13.67 8.69 13.58
C MET A 60 -12.20 8.99 13.87
N LEU A 61 -11.32 7.98 13.74
CA LEU A 61 -9.89 8.13 13.96
C LEU A 61 -9.27 9.17 13.00
N VAL A 62 -9.67 9.15 11.73
CA VAL A 62 -9.23 10.11 10.71
C VAL A 62 -9.69 11.53 11.04
N VAL A 63 -10.95 11.69 11.46
CA VAL A 63 -11.48 13.00 11.86
C VAL A 63 -10.71 13.56 13.06
N VAL A 64 -10.44 12.73 14.07
CA VAL A 64 -9.66 13.12 15.25
C VAL A 64 -8.24 13.53 14.87
N PHE A 65 -7.60 12.83 13.93
CA PHE A 65 -6.29 13.20 13.41
C PHE A 65 -6.29 14.58 12.72
N PHE A 66 -7.23 14.82 11.82
CA PHE A 66 -7.35 16.13 11.15
C PHE A 66 -7.66 17.27 12.13
N LEU A 67 -8.49 17.01 13.13
CA LEU A 67 -8.81 17.98 14.16
C LEU A 67 -7.60 18.27 15.06
N ALA A 68 -6.84 17.24 15.43
CA ALA A 68 -5.61 17.38 16.21
C ALA A 68 -4.52 18.16 15.45
N ARG A 69 -4.43 17.97 14.12
CA ARG A 69 -3.55 18.76 13.24
C ARG A 69 -3.97 20.22 13.15
N SER A 70 -5.28 20.49 13.01
CA SER A 70 -5.81 21.86 12.94
C SER A 70 -5.60 22.65 14.24
N LEU A 71 -5.60 21.94 15.38
CA LEU A 71 -5.45 22.52 16.72
C LEU A 71 -4.00 22.46 17.26
N ASP A 72 -3.05 22.00 16.44
CA ASP A 72 -1.62 21.85 16.76
C ASP A 72 -1.35 21.08 18.07
N LEU A 73 -2.11 20.01 18.31
CA LEU A 73 -2.00 19.19 19.51
C LEU A 73 -0.78 18.25 19.42
N TYR A 74 0.37 18.71 19.89
CA TYR A 74 1.65 17.99 19.85
C TYR A 74 1.59 16.56 20.40
N LEU A 75 1.03 16.36 21.60
CA LEU A 75 0.94 15.03 22.24
C LEU A 75 0.10 14.04 21.41
N THR A 76 -0.99 14.53 20.82
CA THR A 76 -1.88 13.72 19.99
C THR A 76 -1.21 13.35 18.68
N MET A 77 -0.49 14.29 18.06
CA MET A 77 0.31 14.03 16.85
C MET A 77 1.39 12.96 17.12
N LEU A 78 2.07 13.06 18.26
CA LEU A 78 3.09 12.10 18.67
C LEU A 78 2.50 10.71 18.94
N ALA A 79 1.33 10.64 19.57
CA ALA A 79 0.60 9.38 19.78
C ALA A 79 0.16 8.73 18.46
N PHE A 80 -0.29 9.51 17.48
CA PHE A 80 -0.62 9.00 16.15
C PHE A 80 0.61 8.48 15.41
N GLN A 81 1.74 9.19 15.47
CA GLN A 81 2.97 8.79 14.79
C GLN A 81 3.51 7.46 15.31
N TYR A 82 3.70 7.32 16.62
CA TYR A 82 4.19 6.06 17.21
C TYR A 82 3.12 4.97 17.23
N GLY A 83 1.84 5.34 17.39
CA GLY A 83 0.72 4.42 17.37
C GLY A 83 0.54 3.74 16.01
N LEU A 84 0.70 4.47 14.90
CA LEU A 84 0.65 3.91 13.54
C LEU A 84 1.79 2.94 13.28
N ILE A 85 3.00 3.23 13.77
CA ILE A 85 4.15 2.31 13.66
C ILE A 85 3.86 1.01 14.44
N GLY A 86 3.38 1.12 15.68
CA GLY A 86 3.02 -0.03 16.50
C GLY A 86 1.90 -0.88 15.90
N LEU A 87 0.83 -0.23 15.41
CA LEU A 87 -0.29 -0.89 14.74
C LEU A 87 0.16 -1.62 13.47
N SER A 88 1.04 -1.01 12.69
CA SER A 88 1.60 -1.63 11.48
C SER A 88 2.40 -2.89 11.80
N LEU A 89 3.15 -2.88 12.90
CA LEU A 89 3.94 -4.03 13.34
C LEU A 89 3.04 -5.19 13.81
N VAL A 90 1.98 -4.89 14.58
CA VAL A 90 0.97 -5.88 14.98
C VAL A 90 0.22 -6.42 13.76
N PHE A 91 -0.19 -5.54 12.83
CA PHE A 91 -0.83 -5.93 11.57
C PHE A 91 0.05 -6.90 10.79
N LEU A 92 1.34 -6.59 10.64
CA LEU A 92 2.28 -7.47 9.94
C LEU A 92 2.40 -8.85 10.60
N ILE A 93 2.45 -8.93 11.93
CA ILE A 93 2.51 -10.20 12.67
C ILE A 93 1.21 -11.01 12.50
N VAL A 94 0.05 -10.35 12.58
CA VAL A 94 -1.26 -11.02 12.51
C VAL A 94 -1.58 -11.47 11.08
N PHE A 95 -1.33 -10.62 10.08
CA PHE A 95 -1.70 -10.85 8.68
C PHE A 95 -0.59 -11.52 7.84
N GLN A 96 0.56 -11.89 8.43
CA GLN A 96 1.64 -12.59 7.72
C GLN A 96 1.14 -13.86 6.99
N GLN A 97 0.20 -14.60 7.60
CA GLN A 97 -0.34 -15.83 7.05
C GLN A 97 -1.30 -15.54 5.87
N ASP A 98 -2.10 -14.49 5.97
CA ASP A 98 -3.02 -14.07 4.91
C ASP A 98 -2.29 -13.55 3.67
N ILE A 99 -1.19 -12.81 3.84
CA ILE A 99 -0.34 -12.33 2.73
C ILE A 99 0.24 -13.52 1.97
N ARG A 100 0.74 -14.53 2.69
CA ARG A 100 1.27 -15.77 2.10
C ARG A 100 0.21 -16.49 1.26
N HIS A 101 -1.00 -16.68 1.81
CA HIS A 101 -2.08 -17.34 1.08
C HIS A 101 -2.61 -16.53 -0.11
N GLY A 102 -2.61 -15.19 0.01
CA GLY A 102 -2.92 -14.29 -1.12
C GLY A 102 -1.94 -14.43 -2.27
N PHE A 103 -0.64 -14.56 -1.97
CA PHE A 103 0.40 -14.80 -2.97
C PHE A 103 0.25 -16.17 -3.64
N GLU A 104 -0.02 -17.22 -2.86
CA GLU A 104 -0.27 -18.58 -3.37
C GLU A 104 -1.46 -18.60 -4.36
N ARG A 105 -2.53 -17.83 -4.08
CA ARG A 105 -3.71 -17.67 -4.97
C ARG A 105 -3.40 -16.85 -6.23
N PHE A 106 -2.50 -15.88 -6.16
CA PHE A 106 -2.03 -15.11 -7.31
C PHE A 106 -1.13 -15.95 -8.23
N THR A 107 -0.27 -16.79 -7.65
CA THR A 107 0.63 -17.68 -8.42
C THR A 107 -0.05 -18.92 -8.99
N SER A 108 -1.17 -19.37 -8.41
CA SER A 108 -1.92 -20.55 -8.89
C SER A 108 -3.01 -20.22 -9.91
N ALA A 109 -3.07 -18.97 -10.39
CA ALA A 109 -3.89 -18.56 -11.52
C ALA A 109 -3.39 -19.24 -12.81
N THR A 110 -3.77 -20.51 -12.97
CA THR A 110 -3.57 -21.29 -14.19
C THR A 110 -4.53 -20.75 -15.24
N TRP A 111 -4.17 -19.60 -15.82
CA TRP A 111 -4.94 -18.86 -16.82
C TRP A 111 -4.78 -19.48 -18.21
N LEU A 112 -5.02 -20.79 -18.35
CA LEU A 112 -5.10 -21.47 -19.65
C LEU A 112 -5.88 -22.79 -19.51
N ASN A 113 -7.20 -22.76 -19.76
CA ASN A 113 -7.98 -23.81 -20.46
C ASN A 113 -9.50 -23.59 -20.32
N THR A 114 -10.03 -22.54 -20.96
CA THR A 114 -11.46 -22.20 -20.90
C THR A 114 -12.36 -22.96 -21.91
N SER A 115 -11.82 -23.76 -22.83
CA SER A 115 -12.66 -24.44 -23.85
C SER A 115 -12.91 -25.93 -23.62
N ARG A 116 -12.17 -26.60 -22.71
CA ARG A 116 -12.37 -28.03 -22.38
C ARG A 116 -13.26 -28.26 -21.15
N THR A 117 -13.59 -27.21 -20.40
CA THR A 117 -14.30 -27.29 -19.11
C THR A 117 -15.79 -27.61 -19.26
N ALA A 118 -16.48 -27.05 -20.26
CA ALA A 118 -17.93 -27.25 -20.45
C ALA A 118 -18.36 -28.70 -20.69
N ARG A 119 -17.50 -29.51 -21.33
CA ARG A 119 -17.78 -30.95 -21.53
C ARG A 119 -17.35 -31.80 -20.33
N ALA A 120 -16.36 -31.31 -19.59
CA ALA A 120 -15.81 -31.96 -18.41
C ALA A 120 -16.67 -31.74 -17.15
N SER A 121 -17.48 -30.68 -17.10
CA SER A 121 -18.45 -30.42 -16.04
C SER A 121 -19.63 -31.37 -16.11
N ASP A 122 -20.28 -31.52 -17.27
CA ASP A 122 -21.39 -32.46 -17.45
C ASP A 122 -20.97 -33.92 -17.17
N GLN A 123 -19.78 -34.30 -17.64
CA GLN A 123 -19.23 -35.64 -17.37
C GLN A 123 -18.89 -35.83 -15.88
N ALA A 124 -18.42 -34.80 -15.19
CA ALA A 124 -18.17 -34.88 -13.75
C ALA A 124 -19.47 -35.05 -12.96
N VAL A 125 -20.52 -34.31 -13.33
CA VAL A 125 -21.84 -34.43 -12.70
C VAL A 125 -22.38 -35.85 -12.83
N SER A 126 -22.36 -36.44 -14.03
CA SER A 126 -22.86 -37.81 -14.23
C SER A 126 -22.08 -38.84 -13.43
N VAL A 127 -20.74 -38.74 -13.40
CA VAL A 127 -19.87 -39.63 -12.62
C VAL A 127 -20.14 -39.51 -11.11
N ILE A 128 -20.32 -38.29 -10.58
CA ILE A 128 -20.62 -38.07 -9.16
C ILE A 128 -21.99 -38.65 -8.81
N LEU A 129 -23.01 -38.39 -9.62
CA LEU A 129 -24.37 -38.88 -9.40
C LEU A 129 -24.42 -40.41 -9.40
N GLU A 130 -23.77 -41.05 -10.39
CA GLU A 130 -23.70 -42.51 -10.48
C GLU A 130 -22.99 -43.10 -9.26
N ALA A 131 -21.84 -42.55 -8.86
CA ALA A 131 -21.11 -43.01 -7.68
C ALA A 131 -21.92 -42.83 -6.39
N LEU A 132 -22.57 -41.68 -6.21
CA LEU A 132 -23.41 -41.40 -5.03
C LEU A 132 -24.60 -42.35 -4.94
N LYS A 133 -25.22 -42.67 -6.08
CA LYS A 133 -26.33 -43.62 -6.16
C LYS A 133 -25.89 -45.02 -5.78
N GLU A 134 -24.78 -45.50 -6.33
CA GLU A 134 -24.26 -46.84 -6.02
C GLU A 134 -23.83 -46.95 -4.55
N MET A 135 -23.23 -45.89 -3.98
CA MET A 135 -22.91 -45.82 -2.55
C MET A 135 -24.17 -45.79 -1.67
N ALA A 136 -25.21 -45.05 -2.07
CA ALA A 136 -26.48 -45.00 -1.38
C ALA A 136 -27.18 -46.37 -1.36
N GLU A 137 -27.27 -47.04 -2.50
CA GLU A 137 -27.85 -48.39 -2.66
C GLU A 137 -27.07 -49.43 -1.83
N SER A 138 -25.74 -49.32 -1.81
CA SER A 138 -24.85 -50.20 -1.05
C SER A 138 -24.69 -49.81 0.43
N ARG A 139 -25.34 -48.70 0.87
CA ARG A 139 -25.19 -48.10 2.21
C ARG A 139 -23.74 -47.84 2.62
N ILE A 140 -22.94 -47.39 1.66
CA ILE A 140 -21.56 -46.95 1.88
C ILE A 140 -21.58 -45.46 2.20
N GLY A 141 -21.06 -45.09 3.37
CA GLY A 141 -20.96 -43.69 3.78
C GLY A 141 -19.94 -42.93 2.95
N ALA A 142 -20.33 -41.75 2.47
CA ALA A 142 -19.47 -40.89 1.65
C ALA A 142 -19.57 -39.43 2.06
N LEU A 143 -18.50 -38.66 1.80
CA LEU A 143 -18.42 -37.25 2.14
C LEU A 143 -17.59 -36.50 1.08
N LEU A 144 -18.26 -35.75 0.22
CA LEU A 144 -17.67 -35.03 -0.91
C LEU A 144 -17.78 -33.52 -0.66
N VAL A 145 -16.66 -32.81 -0.79
CA VAL A 145 -16.59 -31.35 -0.58
C VAL A 145 -16.30 -30.66 -1.90
N PHE A 146 -17.10 -29.65 -2.20
CA PHE A 146 -16.98 -28.79 -3.37
C PHE A 146 -16.70 -27.36 -2.91
N PRO A 147 -15.53 -26.78 -3.27
CA PRO A 147 -15.11 -25.46 -2.81
C PRO A 147 -16.02 -24.35 -3.32
N GLY A 148 -16.42 -23.45 -2.41
CA GLY A 148 -17.13 -22.22 -2.72
C GLY A 148 -16.18 -21.06 -3.06
N ARG A 149 -16.56 -19.84 -2.68
CA ARG A 149 -15.76 -18.63 -2.87
C ARG A 149 -14.80 -18.40 -1.72
N GLU A 150 -15.20 -18.82 -0.53
CA GLU A 150 -14.40 -18.68 0.68
C GLU A 150 -13.28 -19.74 0.75
N PRO A 151 -12.10 -19.38 1.28
CA PRO A 151 -10.98 -20.31 1.41
C PRO A 151 -11.32 -21.42 2.43
N LEU A 152 -11.12 -22.67 2.02
CA LEU A 152 -11.41 -23.88 2.80
C LEU A 152 -10.25 -24.28 3.71
N GLU A 153 -9.04 -23.89 3.36
CA GLU A 153 -7.78 -24.34 3.95
C GLU A 153 -7.68 -24.01 5.45
N ARG A 154 -8.37 -22.95 5.88
CA ARG A 154 -8.46 -22.53 7.29
C ARG A 154 -9.42 -23.38 8.13
N HIS A 155 -10.30 -24.15 7.50
CA HIS A 155 -11.34 -24.94 8.17
C HIS A 155 -11.07 -26.44 8.12
N VAL A 156 -10.40 -26.92 7.08
CA VAL A 156 -10.10 -28.35 6.89
C VAL A 156 -8.70 -28.69 7.42
N ARG A 157 -8.49 -29.94 7.85
CA ARG A 157 -7.19 -30.43 8.32
C ARG A 157 -6.82 -31.77 7.70
N GLY A 158 -5.52 -32.02 7.58
CA GLY A 158 -4.99 -33.28 7.07
C GLY A 158 -5.24 -33.46 5.57
N GLY A 159 -5.38 -34.72 5.15
CA GLY A 159 -5.61 -35.11 3.77
C GLY A 159 -4.34 -35.37 2.96
N VAL A 160 -4.49 -36.17 1.90
CA VAL A 160 -3.44 -36.53 0.94
C VAL A 160 -3.80 -35.96 -0.43
N MET A 161 -2.90 -35.19 -1.01
CA MET A 161 -3.04 -34.64 -2.35
C MET A 161 -2.94 -35.75 -3.40
N VAL A 162 -3.91 -35.83 -4.31
CA VAL A 162 -4.02 -36.91 -5.30
C VAL A 162 -3.93 -36.38 -6.73
N GLY A 163 -4.70 -35.33 -7.05
CA GLY A 163 -4.77 -34.78 -8.41
C GLY A 163 -5.33 -35.75 -9.45
N ALA A 164 -6.18 -36.70 -9.05
CA ALA A 164 -6.71 -37.74 -9.94
C ALA A 164 -7.92 -37.28 -10.76
N GLU A 165 -8.11 -37.91 -11.93
CA GLU A 165 -9.33 -37.74 -12.72
C GLU A 165 -10.53 -38.39 -12.03
N LEU A 166 -11.67 -37.73 -12.13
CA LEU A 166 -12.91 -38.22 -11.54
C LEU A 166 -13.41 -39.44 -12.32
N SER A 167 -13.68 -40.53 -11.61
CA SER A 167 -14.29 -41.73 -12.19
C SER A 167 -15.10 -42.47 -11.13
N THR A 168 -16.20 -43.09 -11.54
CA THR A 168 -17.10 -43.85 -10.66
C THR A 168 -16.33 -44.93 -9.87
N PRO A 169 -15.48 -45.77 -10.51
CA PRO A 169 -14.73 -46.80 -9.78
C PRO A 169 -13.76 -46.23 -8.74
N LEU A 170 -13.16 -45.06 -9.02
CA LEU A 170 -12.23 -44.44 -8.08
C LEU A 170 -12.95 -43.90 -6.84
N LEU A 171 -14.10 -43.22 -7.01
CA LEU A 171 -14.89 -42.74 -5.88
C LEU A 171 -15.38 -43.91 -5.01
N LEU A 172 -15.88 -44.98 -5.63
CA LEU A 172 -16.29 -46.19 -4.92
C LEU A 172 -15.12 -46.84 -4.17
N SER A 173 -13.94 -46.90 -4.78
CA SER A 173 -12.75 -47.46 -4.14
C SER A 173 -12.26 -46.61 -2.97
N ILE A 174 -12.39 -45.29 -3.03
CA ILE A 174 -11.99 -44.39 -1.93
C ILE A 174 -12.91 -44.61 -0.73
N PHE A 175 -14.23 -44.60 -0.93
CA PHE A 175 -15.20 -44.74 0.16
C PHE A 175 -15.49 -46.19 0.58
N HIS A 176 -14.88 -47.17 -0.08
CA HIS A 176 -15.05 -48.57 0.30
C HIS A 176 -14.64 -48.78 1.78
N PRO A 177 -15.47 -49.43 2.63
CA PRO A 177 -15.24 -49.49 4.10
C PRO A 177 -13.90 -50.10 4.55
N LYS A 178 -13.25 -50.89 3.69
CA LYS A 178 -11.93 -51.49 3.96
C LYS A 178 -10.75 -50.65 3.45
N SER A 179 -11.02 -49.56 2.73
CA SER A 179 -9.99 -48.70 2.14
C SER A 179 -9.48 -47.71 3.19
N PRO A 180 -8.17 -47.47 3.34
CA PRO A 180 -7.68 -46.43 4.24
C PRO A 180 -8.21 -45.03 3.94
N GLY A 181 -8.68 -44.78 2.70
CA GLY A 181 -9.18 -43.47 2.26
C GLY A 181 -10.65 -43.19 2.61
N HIS A 182 -11.39 -44.15 3.16
CA HIS A 182 -12.83 -43.99 3.44
C HIS A 182 -13.13 -43.11 4.67
N ASP A 183 -12.10 -42.85 5.49
CA ASP A 183 -12.21 -42.07 6.71
C ASP A 183 -11.83 -40.61 6.43
N GLY A 184 -12.85 -39.77 6.28
CA GLY A 184 -12.73 -38.35 5.96
C GLY A 184 -13.42 -37.95 4.66
N ALA A 185 -13.24 -36.68 4.31
CA ALA A 185 -13.85 -36.05 3.14
C ALA A 185 -12.92 -36.07 1.93
N VAL A 186 -13.52 -36.09 0.74
CA VAL A 186 -12.82 -35.94 -0.53
C VAL A 186 -13.13 -34.57 -1.11
N LEU A 187 -12.08 -33.79 -1.41
CA LEU A 187 -12.20 -32.48 -2.05
C LEU A 187 -12.17 -32.64 -3.57
N ILE A 188 -13.26 -32.25 -4.23
CA ILE A 188 -13.37 -32.20 -5.68
C ILE A 188 -13.23 -30.74 -6.13
N LYS A 189 -12.27 -30.48 -7.00
CA LYS A 189 -12.00 -29.15 -7.56
C LYS A 189 -11.71 -29.28 -9.04
N ASP A 190 -12.28 -28.38 -9.86
CA ASP A 190 -12.05 -28.34 -11.31
C ASP A 190 -12.29 -29.70 -12.00
N SER A 191 -13.38 -30.39 -11.63
CA SER A 191 -13.75 -31.74 -12.12
C SER A 191 -12.70 -32.84 -11.82
N ARG A 192 -11.85 -32.65 -10.81
CA ARG A 192 -10.82 -33.61 -10.38
C ARG A 192 -10.83 -33.84 -8.88
N ILE A 193 -10.34 -35.00 -8.47
CA ILE A 193 -10.10 -35.31 -7.06
C ILE A 193 -8.80 -34.63 -6.64
N HIS A 194 -8.92 -33.57 -5.84
CA HIS A 194 -7.77 -32.78 -5.39
C HIS A 194 -7.10 -33.42 -4.19
N THR A 195 -7.88 -33.74 -3.15
CA THR A 195 -7.40 -34.26 -1.87
C THR A 195 -8.36 -35.33 -1.33
N LEU A 196 -7.84 -36.40 -0.74
CA LEU A 196 -8.60 -37.43 -0.01
C LEU A 196 -8.31 -37.39 1.48
N GLY A 197 -9.23 -37.89 2.32
CA GLY A 197 -9.02 -38.02 3.77
C GLY A 197 -8.95 -36.70 4.54
N LEU A 198 -9.72 -35.69 4.11
CA LEU A 198 -9.80 -34.40 4.82
C LEU A 198 -10.66 -34.53 6.08
N HIS A 199 -10.18 -33.98 7.19
CA HIS A 199 -10.96 -33.84 8.41
C HIS A 199 -11.70 -32.50 8.40
N LEU A 200 -13.03 -32.56 8.50
CA LEU A 200 -13.91 -31.39 8.54
C LEU A 200 -14.28 -31.04 9.98
N PRO A 201 -14.61 -29.76 10.27
CA PRO A 201 -15.18 -29.38 11.55
C PRO A 201 -16.57 -29.99 11.72
N LEU A 202 -16.91 -30.38 12.95
CA LEU A 202 -18.23 -30.89 13.31
C LEU A 202 -19.12 -29.73 13.78
N THR A 203 -20.38 -29.71 13.34
CA THR A 203 -21.35 -28.75 13.86
C THR A 203 -21.65 -29.00 15.34
N ALA A 204 -21.93 -27.91 16.08
CA ALA A 204 -22.44 -27.99 17.45
C ALA A 204 -23.97 -28.15 17.49
N HIS A 205 -24.67 -27.88 16.37
CA HIS A 205 -26.13 -27.88 16.27
C HIS A 205 -26.65 -29.28 15.96
N VAL A 206 -26.61 -30.16 16.96
CA VAL A 206 -27.00 -31.58 16.81
C VAL A 206 -28.49 -31.75 16.47
N ASP A 207 -29.31 -30.79 16.89
CA ASP A 207 -30.75 -30.70 16.60
C ASP A 207 -31.05 -30.61 15.10
N GLN A 208 -30.16 -30.01 14.31
CA GLN A 208 -30.32 -29.84 12.86
C GLN A 208 -29.93 -31.10 12.05
N LEU A 209 -29.39 -32.13 12.70
CA LEU A 209 -28.92 -33.35 12.02
C LEU A 209 -30.03 -34.32 11.63
N GLY A 210 -31.24 -34.20 12.18
CA GLY A 210 -32.35 -35.11 11.85
C GLY A 210 -32.06 -36.60 12.11
N GLY A 211 -31.17 -36.88 13.08
CA GLY A 211 -30.66 -38.22 13.38
C GLY A 211 -29.56 -38.72 12.45
N GLY A 212 -28.84 -37.82 11.77
CA GLY A 212 -27.63 -38.13 11.01
C GLY A 212 -26.40 -38.33 11.89
N GLY A 213 -25.49 -39.22 11.46
CA GLY A 213 -24.24 -39.52 12.16
C GLY A 213 -23.13 -38.47 11.97
N THR A 214 -21.89 -38.85 12.32
CA THR A 214 -20.71 -37.96 12.33
C THR A 214 -20.40 -37.32 10.97
N ARG A 215 -20.62 -38.03 9.85
CA ARG A 215 -20.45 -37.46 8.50
C ARG A 215 -21.44 -36.33 8.19
N HIS A 216 -22.67 -36.40 8.70
CA HIS A 216 -23.64 -35.31 8.55
C HIS A 216 -23.24 -34.11 9.41
N ALA A 217 -22.75 -34.36 10.62
CA ALA A 217 -22.21 -33.32 11.49
C ALA A 217 -20.99 -32.62 10.88
N ALA A 218 -20.13 -33.39 10.20
CA ALA A 218 -18.98 -32.88 9.47
C ALA A 218 -19.39 -32.03 8.25
N ALA A 219 -20.40 -32.50 7.50
CA ALA A 219 -20.94 -31.75 6.36
C ALA A 219 -21.55 -30.42 6.79
N LEU A 220 -22.41 -30.43 7.82
CA LEU A 220 -23.04 -29.23 8.36
C LEU A 220 -22.01 -28.31 9.00
N GLY A 221 -21.04 -28.84 9.74
CA GLY A 221 -20.00 -28.03 10.38
C GLY A 221 -19.13 -27.28 9.38
N LEU A 222 -18.82 -27.87 8.21
CA LEU A 222 -18.12 -27.15 7.16
C LEU A 222 -19.01 -26.08 6.51
N ALA A 223 -20.28 -26.40 6.26
CA ALA A 223 -21.27 -25.48 5.70
C ALA A 223 -21.63 -24.31 6.63
N ASP A 224 -21.44 -24.46 7.95
CA ASP A 224 -21.56 -23.40 8.95
C ASP A 224 -20.38 -22.40 8.87
N CYS A 225 -19.21 -22.89 8.45
CA CYS A 225 -17.97 -22.10 8.45
C CYS A 225 -17.70 -21.37 7.11
N CYS A 226 -18.24 -21.88 6.00
CA CYS A 226 -17.96 -21.36 4.67
C CYS A 226 -19.07 -21.72 3.66
N ASP A 227 -19.01 -21.13 2.46
CA ASP A 227 -19.99 -21.32 1.39
C ASP A 227 -19.77 -22.59 0.55
N ALA A 228 -19.04 -23.57 1.07
CA ALA A 228 -18.80 -24.84 0.40
C ALA A 228 -20.08 -25.67 0.28
N LEU A 229 -20.20 -26.38 -0.84
CA LEU A 229 -21.24 -27.39 -1.04
C LEU A 229 -20.68 -28.74 -0.59
N VAL A 230 -21.36 -29.42 0.33
CA VAL A 230 -20.94 -30.73 0.83
C VAL A 230 -22.02 -31.76 0.58
N LEU A 231 -21.68 -32.86 -0.08
CA LEU A 231 -22.58 -33.99 -0.29
C LEU A 231 -22.22 -35.10 0.70
N VAL A 232 -23.22 -35.68 1.35
CA VAL A 232 -23.06 -36.77 2.31
C VAL A 232 -23.99 -37.92 1.98
N VAL A 233 -23.48 -39.15 2.08
CA VAL A 233 -24.28 -40.38 1.98
C VAL A 233 -24.34 -41.03 3.36
N SER A 234 -25.55 -41.35 3.82
CA SER A 234 -25.77 -42.04 5.09
C SER A 234 -25.42 -43.53 4.99
N GLU A 235 -24.48 -43.99 5.82
CA GLU A 235 -24.16 -45.41 5.96
C GLU A 235 -25.29 -46.23 6.62
N GLU A 236 -26.17 -45.58 7.38
CA GLU A 236 -27.28 -46.25 8.05
C GLU A 236 -28.51 -46.34 7.14
N ARG A 237 -28.84 -45.23 6.47
CA ARG A 237 -30.10 -45.06 5.75
C ARG A 237 -29.96 -45.12 4.23
N GLY A 238 -28.74 -45.01 3.69
CA GLY A 238 -28.53 -44.87 2.24
C GLY A 238 -29.10 -43.57 1.65
N THR A 239 -29.44 -42.59 2.49
CA THR A 239 -29.96 -41.30 2.02
C THR A 239 -28.83 -40.36 1.62
N ILE A 240 -29.04 -39.60 0.55
CA ILE A 240 -28.11 -38.56 0.11
C ILE A 240 -28.61 -37.21 0.63
N SER A 241 -27.74 -36.51 1.35
CA SER A 241 -28.02 -35.17 1.86
C SER A 241 -26.97 -34.18 1.39
N VAL A 242 -27.36 -32.92 1.39
CA VAL A 242 -26.55 -31.79 0.95
C VAL A 242 -26.47 -30.78 2.08
N ALA A 243 -25.26 -30.37 2.41
CA ALA A 243 -25.00 -29.28 3.34
C ALA A 243 -24.45 -28.07 2.59
N GLN A 244 -25.13 -26.93 2.73
CA GLN A 244 -24.68 -25.65 2.17
C GLN A 244 -25.30 -24.50 2.96
N ASN A 245 -24.53 -23.41 3.18
CA ASN A 245 -24.99 -22.20 3.88
C ASN A 245 -25.65 -22.50 5.25
N GLY A 246 -25.00 -23.35 6.06
CA GLY A 246 -25.47 -23.75 7.38
C GLY A 246 -26.80 -24.50 7.41
N ARG A 247 -27.19 -25.16 6.31
CA ARG A 247 -28.38 -26.02 6.24
C ARG A 247 -28.02 -27.39 5.72
N LEU A 248 -28.67 -28.42 6.25
CA LEU A 248 -28.57 -29.80 5.81
C LEU A 248 -29.94 -30.25 5.28
N GLU A 249 -30.01 -30.61 4.00
CA GLU A 249 -31.25 -31.01 3.32
C GLU A 249 -31.07 -32.38 2.67
N THR A 250 -32.06 -33.26 2.79
CA THR A 250 -32.06 -34.55 2.07
C THR A 250 -32.65 -34.33 0.68
N LEU A 251 -31.90 -34.67 -0.37
CA LEU A 251 -32.31 -34.41 -1.74
C LEU A 251 -32.72 -35.69 -2.46
N GLN A 252 -33.69 -35.57 -3.35
CA GLN A 252 -33.98 -36.60 -4.35
C GLN A 252 -32.99 -36.52 -5.52
N GLU A 253 -32.87 -37.59 -6.30
CA GLU A 253 -31.91 -37.71 -7.43
C GLU A 253 -31.97 -36.51 -8.39
N GLN A 254 -33.17 -36.04 -8.72
CA GLN A 254 -33.37 -34.89 -9.62
C GLN A 254 -32.86 -33.57 -9.01
N GLN A 255 -33.14 -33.33 -7.72
CA GLN A 255 -32.69 -32.12 -7.01
C GLN A 255 -31.17 -32.13 -6.82
N LEU A 256 -30.57 -33.30 -6.61
CA LEU A 256 -29.13 -33.47 -6.49
C LEU A 256 -28.41 -33.13 -7.80
N ALA A 257 -28.97 -33.58 -8.93
CA ALA A 257 -28.46 -33.24 -10.25
C ALA A 257 -28.52 -31.74 -10.52
N GLU A 258 -29.63 -31.09 -10.19
CA GLU A 258 -29.79 -29.64 -10.31
C GLU A 258 -28.79 -28.87 -9.43
N ALA A 259 -28.58 -29.31 -8.18
CA ALA A 259 -27.61 -28.69 -7.26
C ALA A 259 -26.17 -28.79 -7.79
N LEU A 260 -25.78 -29.96 -8.31
CA LEU A 260 -24.47 -30.18 -8.92
C LEU A 260 -24.28 -29.36 -10.21
N GLN A 261 -25.28 -29.34 -11.09
CA GLN A 261 -25.26 -28.52 -12.30
C GLN A 261 -25.16 -27.03 -11.98
N ALA A 262 -25.89 -26.55 -10.95
CA ALA A 262 -25.80 -25.17 -10.50
C ALA A 262 -24.40 -24.84 -9.95
N TYR A 263 -23.80 -25.76 -9.19
CA TYR A 263 -22.43 -25.60 -8.70
C TYR A 263 -21.43 -25.47 -9.87
N PHE A 264 -21.40 -26.43 -10.78
CA PHE A 264 -20.46 -26.41 -11.90
C PHE A 264 -20.75 -25.25 -12.88
N GLY A 265 -22.01 -24.99 -13.22
CA GLY A 265 -22.41 -23.91 -14.14
C GLY A 265 -22.15 -22.49 -13.60
N SER A 266 -22.25 -22.28 -12.28
CA SER A 266 -21.91 -21.00 -11.65
C SER A 266 -20.40 -20.72 -11.68
N HIS A 267 -19.57 -21.76 -11.62
CA HIS A 267 -18.12 -21.67 -11.79
C HIS A 267 -17.72 -21.41 -13.26
N GLU A 268 -18.49 -21.89 -14.24
CA GLU A 268 -18.27 -21.57 -15.66
C GLU A 268 -18.63 -20.11 -16.00
N THR A 269 -19.76 -19.62 -15.46
CA THR A 269 -20.25 -18.27 -15.76
C THR A 269 -19.35 -17.18 -15.17
N LYS A 270 -18.68 -17.47 -14.04
CA LYS A 270 -17.78 -16.51 -13.38
C LYS A 270 -16.44 -16.33 -14.08
N GLN A 271 -15.98 -17.31 -14.87
CA GLN A 271 -14.86 -17.12 -15.82
C GLN A 271 -15.28 -16.30 -17.05
N ARG A 272 -16.59 -16.19 -17.30
CA ARG A 272 -17.18 -15.49 -18.46
C ARG A 272 -17.90 -14.18 -18.12
N ALA A 273 -17.79 -13.65 -16.90
CA ALA A 273 -18.56 -12.46 -16.52
C ALA A 273 -18.17 -11.23 -17.38
N PRO A 274 -19.15 -10.48 -17.95
CA PRO A 274 -18.90 -9.34 -18.80
C PRO A 274 -18.38 -8.16 -17.99
N GLU A 275 -17.33 -7.50 -18.48
CA GLU A 275 -16.80 -6.26 -17.91
C GLU A 275 -17.92 -5.23 -17.72
N LYS A 276 -18.22 -4.87 -16.46
CA LYS A 276 -19.14 -3.77 -16.16
C LYS A 276 -18.51 -2.42 -16.59
N HIS A 277 -19.38 -1.57 -17.15
CA HIS A 277 -19.13 -0.39 -17.98
C HIS A 277 -17.96 0.54 -17.59
N PRO A 278 -17.22 1.07 -18.60
CA PRO A 278 -15.99 1.85 -18.43
C PRO A 278 -16.16 3.24 -17.78
N ILE A 279 -17.38 3.75 -17.66
CA ILE A 279 -17.63 5.13 -17.24
C ILE A 279 -17.54 5.28 -15.71
N GLN A 280 -18.02 4.31 -14.93
CA GLN A 280 -17.86 4.32 -13.47
C GLN A 280 -16.43 3.99 -13.03
N LYS A 281 -15.64 3.33 -13.89
CA LYS A 281 -14.20 3.10 -13.71
C LYS A 281 -13.36 4.38 -13.86
N LEU A 282 -13.88 5.46 -14.44
CA LEU A 282 -13.11 6.70 -14.68
C LEU A 282 -13.39 7.81 -13.64
N VAL A 283 -14.59 7.85 -13.06
CA VAL A 283 -14.96 8.88 -12.06
C VAL A 283 -14.27 8.64 -10.71
N THR A 284 -14.14 7.38 -10.31
CA THR A 284 -13.44 6.98 -9.08
C THR A 284 -11.93 7.30 -9.09
N PRO A 285 -11.16 7.03 -10.16
CA PRO A 285 -9.75 7.42 -10.21
C PRO A 285 -9.59 8.94 -10.34
N LEU A 286 -10.49 9.67 -11.01
CA LEU A 286 -10.43 11.13 -11.02
C LEU A 286 -10.66 11.74 -9.63
N ALA A 287 -11.62 11.21 -8.86
CA ALA A 287 -11.89 11.67 -7.50
C ALA A 287 -10.73 11.33 -6.54
N ALA A 288 -10.14 10.15 -6.68
CA ALA A 288 -8.96 9.75 -5.92
C ALA A 288 -7.73 10.60 -6.29
N LEU A 289 -7.54 10.90 -7.57
CA LEU A 289 -6.47 11.78 -8.07
C LEU A 289 -6.61 13.19 -7.51
N ALA A 290 -7.83 13.75 -7.50
CA ALA A 290 -8.09 15.06 -6.93
C ALA A 290 -7.83 15.10 -5.42
N ALA A 291 -8.26 14.07 -4.68
CA ALA A 291 -8.02 13.97 -3.24
C ALA A 291 -6.53 13.81 -2.91
N ALA A 292 -5.81 12.98 -3.66
CA ALA A 292 -4.36 12.79 -3.50
C ALA A 292 -3.58 14.08 -3.83
N THR A 293 -3.99 14.79 -4.88
CA THR A 293 -3.39 16.08 -5.25
C THR A 293 -3.60 17.13 -4.16
N ALA A 294 -4.81 17.20 -3.58
CA ALA A 294 -5.10 18.12 -2.48
C ALA A 294 -4.32 17.77 -1.20
N LEU A 295 -4.16 16.49 -0.90
CA LEU A 295 -3.37 16.01 0.25
C LEU A 295 -1.87 16.28 0.07
N TRP A 296 -1.33 16.04 -1.12
CA TRP A 296 0.06 16.35 -1.46
C TRP A 296 0.32 17.85 -1.33
N PHE A 297 -0.57 18.68 -1.88
CA PHE A 297 -0.45 20.14 -1.78
C PHE A 297 -0.55 20.63 -0.32
N SER A 298 -1.31 19.95 0.54
CA SER A 298 -1.43 20.31 1.96
C SER A 298 -0.18 19.95 2.79
N PHE A 299 0.56 18.91 2.40
CA PHE A 299 1.73 18.43 3.15
C PHE A 299 3.07 18.88 2.56
N ALA A 300 3.21 18.91 1.23
CA ALA A 300 4.45 19.27 0.55
C ALA A 300 4.75 20.78 0.55
N TYR A 301 3.74 21.63 0.79
CA TYR A 301 3.94 23.09 0.81
C TYR A 301 4.55 23.61 2.12
N HIS A 302 4.67 22.77 3.15
CA HIS A 302 5.50 23.08 4.33
C HIS A 302 6.90 22.53 4.09
N THR A 303 7.65 23.15 3.18
CA THR A 303 9.11 23.02 3.17
C THR A 303 9.65 23.75 4.39
N ASP A 304 10.07 23.01 5.39
CA ASP A 304 10.87 23.54 6.49
C ASP A 304 12.12 24.22 5.88
N THR A 305 12.27 25.52 6.08
CA THR A 305 13.47 26.26 5.69
C THR A 305 14.60 25.88 6.64
N ILE A 306 15.70 25.36 6.10
CA ILE A 306 16.86 24.95 6.89
C ILE A 306 17.74 26.18 7.07
N GLU A 307 18.21 26.42 8.29
CA GLU A 307 19.20 27.46 8.59
C GLU A 307 20.60 26.85 8.73
N ARG A 308 21.60 27.46 8.09
CA ARG A 308 23.02 27.07 8.24
C ARG A 308 23.91 28.30 8.39
N THR A 309 24.89 28.20 9.29
CA THR A 309 25.90 29.24 9.53
C THR A 309 27.23 28.85 8.90
N PHE A 310 27.80 29.77 8.12
CA PHE A 310 29.09 29.63 7.44
C PHE A 310 30.07 30.68 7.97
N VAL A 311 31.35 30.30 8.05
CA VAL A 311 32.45 31.22 8.38
C VAL A 311 33.13 31.60 7.07
N VAL A 312 33.05 32.88 6.71
CA VAL A 312 33.58 33.42 5.45
C VAL A 312 34.71 34.42 5.69
N PRO A 313 35.76 34.43 4.85
CA PRO A 313 36.87 35.35 5.00
C PRO A 313 36.48 36.79 4.63
N ILE A 314 37.09 37.76 5.32
CA ILE A 314 36.99 39.19 5.00
C ILE A 314 38.23 39.60 4.21
N GLU A 315 38.03 39.95 2.93
CA GLU A 315 39.08 40.46 2.04
C GLU A 315 39.03 42.00 1.97
N TYR A 316 40.20 42.62 2.06
CA TYR A 316 40.34 44.07 1.97
C TYR A 316 41.03 44.39 0.64
N ARG A 317 40.32 45.08 -0.26
CA ARG A 317 40.80 45.38 -1.61
C ARG A 317 41.14 46.87 -1.75
N ASN A 318 42.11 47.17 -2.61
CA ASN A 318 42.58 48.53 -2.92
C ASN A 318 43.16 49.32 -1.71
N VAL A 319 43.90 48.66 -0.81
CA VAL A 319 44.67 49.37 0.24
C VAL A 319 45.79 50.19 -0.44
N PRO A 320 45.82 51.53 -0.30
CA PRO A 320 46.90 52.34 -0.89
C PRO A 320 48.26 52.00 -0.26
N GLU A 321 49.34 51.96 -1.04
CA GLU A 321 50.69 51.52 -0.60
C GLU A 321 51.28 52.29 0.60
N GLN A 322 50.76 53.50 0.87
CA GLN A 322 51.20 54.40 1.94
C GLN A 322 50.49 54.16 3.28
N TRP A 323 49.48 53.29 3.32
CA TRP A 323 48.64 53.07 4.50
C TRP A 323 48.59 51.59 4.89
N GLU A 324 48.63 51.31 6.19
CA GLU A 324 48.47 49.99 6.79
C GLU A 324 47.22 49.93 7.67
N ILE A 325 46.54 48.80 7.67
CA ILE A 325 45.37 48.56 8.51
C ILE A 325 45.83 48.37 9.96
N GLU A 326 45.32 49.19 10.88
CA GLU A 326 45.60 49.09 12.32
C GLU A 326 44.88 47.87 12.93
N GLU A 327 45.55 47.13 13.82
CA GLU A 327 44.96 46.00 14.54
C GLU A 327 43.99 46.50 15.64
N PRO A 328 42.84 45.83 15.89
CA PRO A 328 42.48 44.48 15.45
C PRO A 328 41.74 44.42 14.10
N LYS A 329 42.19 43.53 13.20
CA LYS A 329 41.56 43.24 11.90
C LYS A 329 40.68 41.99 12.01
N PRO A 330 39.35 42.08 11.86
CA PRO A 330 38.52 40.88 11.75
C PRO A 330 38.89 40.15 10.46
N LYS A 331 39.26 38.87 10.59
CA LYS A 331 39.67 37.99 9.48
C LYS A 331 38.50 37.19 8.90
N TYR A 332 37.44 37.01 9.68
CA TYR A 332 36.29 36.18 9.35
C TYR A 332 34.99 36.87 9.77
N ALA A 333 33.92 36.58 9.04
CA ALA A 333 32.55 36.89 9.40
C ALA A 333 31.73 35.59 9.44
N GLU A 334 30.80 35.51 10.40
CA GLU A 334 29.79 34.44 10.44
C GLU A 334 28.55 34.90 9.71
N VAL A 335 28.08 34.11 8.75
CA VAL A 335 26.89 34.39 7.94
C VAL A 335 25.91 33.23 8.10
N THR A 336 24.73 33.51 8.66
CA THR A 336 23.61 32.57 8.73
C THR A 336 22.68 32.79 7.54
N LEU A 337 22.49 31.72 6.77
CA LEU A 337 21.64 31.69 5.59
C LEU A 337 20.45 30.75 5.84
N SER A 338 19.28 31.10 5.31
CA SER A 338 18.09 30.24 5.28
C SER A 338 17.69 29.89 3.85
N GLY A 339 17.34 28.64 3.61
CA GLY A 339 16.87 28.19 2.30
C GLY A 339 16.55 26.71 2.22
N SER A 340 16.35 26.21 1.01
CA SER A 340 16.06 24.79 0.74
C SER A 340 17.35 23.94 0.77
N ASP A 341 17.25 22.64 1.12
CA ASP A 341 18.42 21.73 1.13
C ASP A 341 19.18 21.66 -0.22
N PRO A 342 18.51 21.69 -1.40
CA PRO A 342 19.20 21.75 -2.69
C PRO A 342 20.04 23.03 -2.89
N ALA A 343 19.53 24.19 -2.45
CA ALA A 343 20.24 25.46 -2.58
C ALA A 343 21.56 25.47 -1.80
N PHE A 344 21.61 24.84 -0.62
CA PHE A 344 22.85 24.69 0.15
C PHE A 344 23.88 23.76 -0.49
N LYS A 345 23.46 22.79 -1.31
CA LYS A 345 24.39 21.88 -2.01
C LYS A 345 25.06 22.54 -3.22
N LEU A 346 24.43 23.58 -3.77
CA LEU A 346 24.98 24.38 -4.87
C LEU A 346 25.92 25.49 -4.39
N LEU A 347 25.87 25.82 -3.10
CA LEU A 347 26.76 26.80 -2.49
C LEU A 347 28.15 26.16 -2.25
N ASP A 348 29.16 26.65 -2.96
CA ASP A 348 30.57 26.38 -2.60
C ASP A 348 31.02 27.40 -1.54
N PRO A 349 31.17 27.01 -0.28
CA PRO A 349 31.50 27.93 0.82
C PRO A 349 32.87 28.59 0.65
N THR A 350 33.73 28.09 -0.24
CA THR A 350 35.07 28.63 -0.50
C THR A 350 35.04 29.91 -1.36
N ASN A 351 33.99 30.10 -2.15
CA ASN A 351 33.89 31.20 -3.13
C ASN A 351 33.11 32.42 -2.60
N VAL A 352 32.55 32.31 -1.40
CA VAL A 352 31.81 33.39 -0.73
C VAL A 352 32.80 34.16 0.16
N ALA A 353 32.96 35.45 -0.10
CA ALA A 353 33.82 36.33 0.69
C ALA A 353 33.16 37.69 0.89
N VAL A 354 33.46 38.32 2.02
CA VAL A 354 33.10 39.72 2.27
C VAL A 354 34.23 40.58 1.71
N SER A 355 33.95 41.32 0.63
CA SER A 355 34.95 42.16 -0.04
C SER A 355 34.76 43.62 0.36
N LEU A 356 35.69 44.18 1.14
CA LEU A 356 35.67 45.57 1.56
C LEU A 356 36.60 46.40 0.68
N GLU A 357 36.04 47.29 -0.14
CA GLU A 357 36.81 48.21 -0.97
C GLU A 357 37.15 49.50 -0.20
N ILE A 358 38.45 49.82 -0.13
CA ILE A 358 38.95 51.06 0.48
C ILE A 358 39.06 52.11 -0.61
N GLY A 359 38.24 53.16 -0.51
CA GLY A 359 38.21 54.29 -1.44
C GLY A 359 39.21 55.39 -1.11
N ASP A 360 39.15 56.50 -1.87
CA ASP A 360 40.06 57.64 -1.75
C ASP A 360 40.04 58.28 -0.35
N VAL A 361 41.19 58.32 0.31
CA VAL A 361 41.35 58.68 1.73
C VAL A 361 41.43 60.21 1.88
N ASN A 362 40.38 60.93 1.47
CA ASN A 362 40.33 62.41 1.55
C ASN A 362 39.95 62.94 2.95
N GLY A 363 40.63 62.44 3.99
CA GLY A 363 40.59 63.01 5.35
C GLY A 363 39.95 62.16 6.46
N GLY A 364 39.50 60.93 6.16
CA GLY A 364 38.97 59.99 7.15
C GLY A 364 40.00 58.91 7.51
N ARG A 365 40.34 58.76 8.82
CA ARG A 365 41.25 57.69 9.32
C ARG A 365 40.53 56.40 9.70
N VAL A 366 39.20 56.40 9.70
CA VAL A 366 38.35 55.28 10.11
C VAL A 366 37.27 55.08 9.06
N PHE A 367 37.17 53.85 8.56
CA PHE A 367 36.18 53.42 7.59
C PHE A 367 35.21 52.43 8.23
N ARG A 368 33.93 52.51 7.86
CA ARG A 368 32.89 51.62 8.36
C ARG A 368 32.09 51.10 7.18
N TRP A 369 32.02 49.78 7.05
CA TRP A 369 31.20 49.09 6.05
C TRP A 369 30.15 48.22 6.73
N ASN A 370 28.99 48.06 6.07
CA ASN A 370 28.03 47.03 6.41
C ASN A 370 28.50 45.70 5.78
N THR A 371 28.61 44.65 6.59
CA THR A 371 29.12 43.34 6.15
C THR A 371 28.17 42.68 5.16
N GLU A 372 26.86 42.87 5.30
CA GLU A 372 25.81 42.27 4.47
C GLU A 372 25.85 42.78 3.03
N SER A 373 26.01 44.10 2.85
CA SER A 373 26.02 44.76 1.53
C SER A 373 27.29 44.49 0.71
N ASN A 374 28.31 43.86 1.32
CA ASN A 374 29.61 43.61 0.72
C ASN A 374 29.90 42.10 0.56
N LEU A 375 28.88 41.26 0.73
CA LEU A 375 28.95 39.83 0.40
C LEU A 375 28.97 39.64 -1.11
N SER A 376 30.00 38.94 -1.59
CA SER A 376 30.18 38.63 -3.00
C SER A 376 29.89 37.15 -3.28
N ASN A 377 29.42 36.85 -4.50
CA ASN A 377 29.12 35.50 -5.00
C ASN A 377 28.06 34.71 -4.21
N MET A 378 26.98 35.35 -3.75
CA MET A 378 25.86 34.64 -3.14
C MET A 378 24.93 34.02 -4.18
N VAL A 379 24.35 32.86 -3.85
CA VAL A 379 23.33 32.20 -4.68
C VAL A 379 21.99 32.90 -4.43
N THR A 380 21.28 33.28 -5.50
CA THR A 380 20.02 34.06 -5.46
C THR A 380 18.88 33.39 -4.67
N GLU A 381 18.96 32.08 -4.44
CA GLU A 381 17.94 31.28 -3.74
C GLU A 381 18.13 31.20 -2.21
N LEU A 382 19.17 31.84 -1.65
CA LEU A 382 19.45 31.85 -0.21
C LEU A 382 19.22 33.24 0.37
N GLU A 383 18.44 33.33 1.45
CA GLU A 383 18.22 34.57 2.19
C GLU A 383 19.20 34.69 3.36
N ILE A 384 19.70 35.91 3.58
CA ILE A 384 20.58 36.23 4.70
C ILE A 384 19.71 36.49 5.93
N GLN A 385 19.87 35.65 6.96
CA GLN A 385 19.15 35.81 8.23
C GLN A 385 19.95 36.64 9.22
N ARG A 386 21.27 36.43 9.28
CA ARG A 386 22.14 37.11 10.26
C ARG A 386 23.59 37.16 9.79
N VAL A 387 24.27 38.27 10.04
CA VAL A 387 25.72 38.43 9.79
C VAL A 387 26.41 38.97 11.04
N VAL A 388 27.53 38.37 11.44
CA VAL A 388 28.33 38.80 12.59
C VAL A 388 29.81 38.94 12.19
N PRO A 389 30.44 40.11 12.35
CA PRO A 389 29.90 41.37 12.85
C PRO A 389 29.01 42.09 11.81
N GLU A 390 27.97 42.80 12.25
CA GLU A 390 27.07 43.58 11.38
C GLU A 390 27.79 44.75 10.68
N THR A 391 28.76 45.35 11.37
CA THR A 391 29.60 46.40 10.82
C THR A 391 31.07 46.11 11.07
N VAL A 392 31.88 46.23 10.03
CA VAL A 392 33.33 46.16 10.12
C VAL A 392 33.86 47.60 10.13
N THR A 393 34.48 47.99 11.24
CA THR A 393 35.16 49.29 11.37
C THR A 393 36.66 49.06 11.34
N VAL A 394 37.36 49.73 10.42
CA VAL A 394 38.82 49.61 10.28
C VAL A 394 39.46 51.00 10.32
N ALA A 395 40.52 51.14 11.12
CA ALA A 395 41.36 52.32 11.16
C ALA A 395 42.59 52.11 10.25
N LEU A 396 42.96 53.15 9.51
CA LEU A 396 44.18 53.17 8.69
C LEU A 396 45.24 54.02 9.37
N ARG A 397 46.46 53.50 9.42
CA ARG A 397 47.65 54.21 9.90
C ARG A 397 48.62 54.40 8.74
N GLU A 398 49.22 55.60 8.66
CA GLU A 398 50.25 55.87 7.66
C GLU A 398 51.50 55.04 7.98
N LYS A 399 52.03 54.37 6.96
CA LYS A 399 53.23 53.55 7.08
C LYS A 399 54.43 54.47 7.35
N GLN A 400 55.02 54.38 8.54
CA GLN A 400 56.26 55.11 8.82
C GLN A 400 57.37 54.55 7.93
N PRO A 401 58.17 55.40 7.25
CA PRO A 401 59.16 54.97 6.26
C PRO A 401 60.28 54.11 6.86
#